data_AF-A0A379M1V6-F1
#
_entry.id   AF-A0A379M1V6-F1
#
_cell.length_a   1.000
_cell.length_b   1.000
_cell.length_c   1.000
_cell.angle_alpha   90.00
_cell.angle_beta   90.00
_cell.angle_gamma   90.00
#
_symmetry.space_group_name_H-M   'P 1'
#
loop_
_entity.id
_entity.type
_entity.pdbx_description
1 polymer ?
#
loop_
_entity_poly.entity_id
_entity_poly.type
_entity_poly.pdbx_seq_one_letter_code
_entity_poly.pdbx_strand_id
1 'polypeptide(L)'
;MTALRTHTVIDSPIGELTLVNTDGVLSGVYMAEHRPAPDRTGFGEQVADGFDEAIAQFVEYFAGRRTRFTVPIAPVGTPFQHEVWESLKTIEYGTTRTYSEIALALGRPTAVRAVAAANARNPLCIIVPCHRVIGSGGKLTGYAGGIERKRFLLDQEAQVLCSGDAGVPGDTHVSA
;
A
#
# COMPACT_ATOMS: atom_id res chain seq x y z
N MET A 1 -23.04 -15.97 12.45
CA MET A 1 -23.18 -15.68 11.02
C MET A 1 -21.77 -15.65 10.45
N THR A 2 -21.51 -16.42 9.40
CA THR A 2 -20.21 -16.38 8.69
C THR A 2 -20.14 -15.08 7.90
N ALA A 3 -19.04 -14.33 8.01
CA ALA A 3 -18.85 -13.08 7.26
C ALA A 3 -18.93 -13.35 5.75
N LEU A 4 -19.67 -12.52 5.02
CA LEU A 4 -19.79 -12.63 3.57
C LEU A 4 -18.50 -12.12 2.92
N ARG A 5 -17.88 -12.93 2.08
CA ARG A 5 -16.70 -12.51 1.32
C ARG A 5 -17.00 -12.51 -0.17
N THR A 6 -16.50 -11.49 -0.85
CA THR A 6 -16.54 -11.36 -2.31
C THR A 6 -15.21 -10.80 -2.80
N HIS A 7 -14.89 -11.02 -4.06
CA HIS A 7 -13.69 -10.46 -4.66
C HIS A 7 -13.92 -9.98 -6.09
N THR A 8 -13.01 -9.14 -6.56
CA THR A 8 -12.89 -8.77 -7.98
C THR A 8 -11.42 -8.70 -8.37
N VAL A 9 -11.16 -8.65 -9.67
CA VAL A 9 -9.82 -8.54 -10.23
C VAL A 9 -9.78 -7.33 -11.15
N ILE A 10 -8.78 -6.47 -10.97
CA ILE A 10 -8.56 -5.29 -11.81
C ILE A 10 -7.17 -5.32 -12.43
N ASP A 11 -7.06 -4.77 -13.63
CA ASP A 11 -5.78 -4.50 -14.26
C ASP A 11 -5.08 -3.30 -13.62
N SER A 12 -3.74 -3.35 -13.58
CA SER A 12 -2.93 -2.22 -13.13
C SER A 12 -1.55 -2.22 -13.81
N PRO A 13 -0.80 -1.11 -13.76
CA PRO A 13 0.57 -1.05 -14.29
C PRO A 13 1.54 -2.06 -13.67
N ILE A 14 1.21 -2.67 -12.53
CA ILE A 14 2.03 -3.71 -11.88
C ILE A 14 1.45 -5.13 -12.03
N GLY A 15 0.51 -5.29 -12.97
CA GLY A 15 -0.23 -6.53 -13.21
C GLY A 15 -1.58 -6.58 -12.49
N GLU A 16 -2.24 -7.73 -12.55
CA GLU A 16 -3.56 -7.92 -11.94
C GLU A 16 -3.52 -7.74 -10.41
N LEU A 17 -4.51 -7.01 -9.89
CA LEU A 17 -4.78 -6.85 -8.47
C LEU A 17 -6.10 -7.52 -8.12
N THR A 18 -6.08 -8.43 -7.15
CA THR A 18 -7.28 -9.01 -6.57
C THR A 18 -7.71 -8.22 -5.34
N LEU A 19 -8.91 -7.65 -5.37
CA LEU A 19 -9.51 -6.92 -4.27
C LEU A 19 -10.53 -7.84 -3.59
N VAL A 20 -10.52 -7.87 -2.27
CA VAL A 20 -11.39 -8.74 -1.46
C VAL A 20 -12.15 -7.89 -0.47
N ASN A 21 -13.47 -8.05 -0.43
CA ASN A 21 -14.35 -7.48 0.57
C ASN A 21 -14.75 -8.53 1.60
N THR A 22 -14.87 -8.10 2.86
CA THR A 22 -15.56 -8.84 3.92
C THR A 22 -16.71 -7.96 4.42
N ASP A 23 -17.94 -8.47 4.37
CA ASP A 23 -19.16 -7.75 4.75
C ASP A 23 -19.27 -6.35 4.08
N GLY A 24 -18.86 -6.27 2.80
CA GLY A 24 -18.89 -5.04 2.00
C GLY A 24 -17.74 -4.05 2.24
N VAL A 25 -16.75 -4.40 3.06
CA VAL A 25 -15.59 -3.55 3.37
C VAL A 25 -14.30 -4.17 2.86
N LEU A 26 -13.42 -3.37 2.27
CA LEU A 26 -12.17 -3.84 1.68
C LEU A 26 -11.25 -4.44 2.75
N SER A 27 -10.98 -5.74 2.63
CA SER A 27 -10.20 -6.52 3.60
C SER A 27 -8.92 -7.10 3.02
N GLY A 28 -8.78 -7.13 1.68
CA GLY A 28 -7.59 -7.60 0.99
C GLY A 28 -7.33 -6.94 -0.36
N VAL A 29 -6.05 -6.78 -0.69
CA VAL A 29 -5.50 -6.34 -1.98
C VAL A 29 -4.24 -7.18 -2.24
N TYR A 30 -4.35 -8.11 -3.18
CA TYR A 30 -3.31 -9.09 -3.50
C TYR A 30 -2.87 -8.98 -4.96
N MET A 31 -1.63 -9.39 -5.23
CA MET A 31 -1.05 -9.45 -6.58
C MET A 31 -0.97 -10.90 -7.03
N ALA A 32 -0.93 -11.17 -8.35
CA ALA A 32 -0.91 -12.55 -8.89
C ALA A 32 0.18 -13.46 -8.26
N GLU A 33 1.35 -12.89 -7.92
CA GLU A 33 2.49 -13.62 -7.35
C GLU A 33 2.76 -13.27 -5.88
N HIS A 34 1.74 -12.81 -5.16
CA HIS A 34 1.88 -12.36 -3.78
C HIS A 34 2.49 -13.45 -2.87
N ARG A 35 3.40 -13.05 -1.97
CA ARG A 35 4.11 -13.93 -1.04
C ARG A 35 4.07 -13.40 0.41
N PRO A 36 3.65 -14.21 1.39
CA PRO A 36 3.11 -15.56 1.24
C PRO A 36 1.84 -15.57 0.39
N ALA A 37 1.60 -16.67 -0.33
CA ALA A 37 0.42 -16.76 -1.19
C ALA A 37 -0.84 -16.65 -0.31
N PRO A 38 -1.78 -15.75 -0.63
CA PRO A 38 -3.03 -15.67 0.11
C PRO A 38 -3.85 -16.94 -0.15
N ASP A 39 -4.63 -17.33 0.85
CA ASP A 39 -5.60 -18.41 0.68
C ASP A 39 -6.77 -17.91 -0.19
N ARG A 40 -6.69 -18.23 -1.50
CA ARG A 40 -7.69 -17.83 -2.49
C ARG A 40 -9.05 -18.48 -2.26
N THR A 41 -9.12 -19.61 -1.54
CA THR A 41 -10.40 -20.23 -1.18
C THR A 41 -11.20 -19.34 -0.22
N GLY A 42 -10.50 -18.48 0.53
CA GLY A 42 -11.07 -17.50 1.43
C GLY A 42 -11.49 -16.18 0.77
N PHE A 43 -11.43 -16.02 -0.54
CA PHE A 43 -11.81 -14.76 -1.22
C PHE A 43 -13.32 -14.63 -1.48
N GLY A 44 -14.05 -15.74 -1.43
CA GLY A 44 -15.48 -15.76 -1.72
C GLY A 44 -15.82 -15.60 -3.20
N GLU A 45 -17.08 -15.31 -3.51
CA GLU A 45 -17.56 -15.23 -4.90
C GLU A 45 -16.95 -14.06 -5.66
N GLN A 46 -16.65 -14.25 -6.95
CA GLN A 46 -16.20 -13.16 -7.82
C GLN A 46 -17.42 -12.34 -8.27
N VAL A 47 -17.40 -11.04 -7.99
CA VAL A 47 -18.50 -10.11 -8.32
C VAL A 47 -17.97 -8.88 -9.06
N ALA A 48 -18.82 -8.26 -9.88
CA ALA A 48 -18.47 -7.02 -10.57
C ALA A 48 -18.67 -5.77 -9.69
N ASP A 49 -19.69 -5.78 -8.83
CA ASP A 49 -20.13 -4.62 -8.06
C ASP A 49 -19.55 -4.58 -6.63
N GLY A 50 -19.62 -3.42 -5.97
CA GLY A 50 -19.23 -3.25 -4.57
C GLY A 50 -17.75 -2.92 -4.36
N PHE A 51 -17.02 -2.63 -5.44
CA PHE A 51 -15.63 -2.22 -5.43
C PHE A 51 -15.41 -0.85 -6.08
N ASP A 52 -16.47 -0.16 -6.52
CA ASP A 52 -16.40 1.05 -7.35
C ASP A 52 -15.49 2.13 -6.77
N GLU A 53 -15.64 2.44 -5.48
CA GLU A 53 -14.79 3.42 -4.80
C GLU A 53 -13.33 2.97 -4.75
N ALA A 54 -13.06 1.71 -4.42
CA ALA A 54 -11.70 1.18 -4.37
C ALA A 54 -11.03 1.22 -5.75
N ILE A 55 -11.75 0.79 -6.79
CA ILE A 55 -11.29 0.77 -8.18
C ILE A 55 -10.99 2.19 -8.64
N ALA A 56 -11.90 3.15 -8.41
CA ALA A 56 -11.68 4.55 -8.77
C ALA A 56 -10.42 5.11 -8.13
N GLN A 57 -10.19 4.85 -6.84
CA GLN A 57 -9.00 5.32 -6.14
C GLN A 57 -7.70 4.65 -6.62
N PHE A 58 -7.74 3.37 -6.99
CA PHE A 58 -6.58 2.71 -7.62
C PHE A 58 -6.25 3.33 -8.98
N VAL A 59 -7.26 3.60 -9.80
CA VAL A 59 -7.07 4.28 -11.09
C VAL A 59 -6.46 5.67 -10.90
N GLU A 60 -6.94 6.44 -9.92
CA GLU A 60 -6.37 7.75 -9.58
C GLU A 60 -4.93 7.65 -9.06
N TYR A 61 -4.64 6.65 -8.21
CA TYR A 61 -3.31 6.44 -7.63
C TYR A 61 -2.28 6.10 -8.70
N PHE A 62 -2.58 5.15 -9.59
CA PHE A 62 -1.69 4.78 -10.69
C PHE A 62 -1.54 5.86 -11.76
N ALA A 63 -2.53 6.76 -11.86
CA ALA A 63 -2.41 7.95 -12.70
C ALA A 63 -1.69 9.13 -12.01
N GLY A 64 -1.18 8.95 -10.79
CA GLY A 64 -0.49 10.00 -10.02
C GLY A 64 -1.38 11.13 -9.52
N ARG A 65 -2.71 10.99 -9.62
CA ARG A 65 -3.68 12.01 -9.17
C ARG A 65 -4.11 11.86 -7.71
N ARG A 66 -3.73 10.74 -7.07
CA ARG A 66 -4.03 10.46 -5.67
C ARG A 66 -2.78 10.02 -4.91
N THR A 67 -2.56 10.66 -3.77
CA THR A 67 -1.48 10.32 -2.83
C THR A 67 -1.97 9.60 -1.58
N ARG A 68 -3.29 9.61 -1.31
CA ARG A 68 -3.90 9.00 -0.12
C ARG A 68 -5.19 8.25 -0.45
N PHE A 69 -5.33 7.03 0.04
CA PHE A 69 -6.58 6.27 -0.02
C PHE A 69 -7.53 6.67 1.11
N THR A 70 -8.82 6.73 0.82
CA THR A 70 -9.91 7.05 1.77
C THR A 70 -10.97 5.96 1.86
N VAL A 71 -10.89 4.93 1.02
CA VAL A 71 -11.80 3.79 1.05
C VAL A 71 -11.77 3.11 2.44
N PRO A 72 -12.93 2.74 3.01
CA PRO A 72 -12.98 1.98 4.26
C PRO A 72 -12.24 0.65 4.14
N ILE A 73 -11.45 0.32 5.16
CA ILE A 73 -10.68 -0.93 5.22
C ILE A 73 -10.90 -1.71 6.51
N ALA A 74 -10.89 -3.04 6.39
CA ALA A 74 -11.03 -3.97 7.51
C ALA A 74 -10.02 -5.13 7.37
N PRO A 75 -8.70 -4.86 7.51
CA PRO A 75 -7.70 -5.91 7.44
C PRO A 75 -7.86 -6.88 8.63
N VAL A 76 -7.56 -8.16 8.41
CA VAL A 76 -7.58 -9.18 9.46
C VAL A 76 -6.16 -9.52 9.87
N GLY A 77 -5.82 -9.32 11.15
CA GLY A 77 -4.51 -9.63 11.69
C GLY A 77 -4.46 -9.73 13.21
N THR A 78 -3.29 -10.05 13.74
CA THR A 78 -3.02 -9.99 15.18
C THR A 78 -2.93 -8.54 15.66
N PRO A 79 -3.11 -8.27 16.97
CA PRO A 79 -2.98 -6.91 17.50
C PRO A 79 -1.65 -6.23 17.12
N PHE A 80 -0.54 -6.98 17.17
CA PHE A 80 0.77 -6.47 16.77
C PHE A 80 0.86 -6.17 15.26
N GLN A 81 0.20 -6.95 14.40
CA GLN A 81 0.13 -6.64 12.98
C GLN A 81 -0.64 -5.34 12.74
N HIS A 82 -1.77 -5.14 13.42
CA HIS A 82 -2.52 -3.89 13.35
C HIS A 82 -1.69 -2.69 13.81
N GLU A 83 -0.97 -2.78 14.93
CA GLU A 83 -0.04 -1.73 15.38
C GLU A 83 0.97 -1.37 14.28
N VAL A 84 1.59 -2.37 13.65
CA VAL A 84 2.54 -2.16 12.56
C VAL A 84 1.85 -1.50 11.36
N TRP A 85 0.72 -2.01 10.90
CA TRP A 85 0.01 -1.48 9.72
C TRP A 85 -0.47 -0.05 9.92
N GLU A 86 -0.93 0.31 11.12
CA GLU A 86 -1.26 1.70 11.45
C GLU A 86 -0.01 2.59 11.43
N SER A 87 1.14 2.11 11.92
CA SER A 87 2.40 2.83 11.77
C SER A 87 2.86 2.95 10.30
N LEU A 88 2.55 1.98 9.43
CA LEU A 88 2.85 2.09 8.00
C LEU A 88 2.03 3.19 7.33
N LYS A 89 0.76 3.35 7.72
CA LYS A 89 -0.15 4.37 7.17
C LYS A 89 0.30 5.81 7.46
N THR A 90 1.21 6.02 8.42
CA THR A 90 1.79 7.34 8.71
C THR A 90 2.98 7.69 7.81
N ILE A 91 3.49 6.74 7.02
CA ILE A 91 4.57 7.01 6.07
C ILE A 91 4.00 7.80 4.90
N GLU A 92 4.46 9.05 4.74
CA GLU A 92 4.00 9.96 3.68
C GLU A 92 4.32 9.42 2.29
N TYR A 93 3.47 9.78 1.32
CA TYR A 93 3.64 9.42 -0.08
C TYR A 93 4.99 9.91 -0.62
N GLY A 94 5.72 9.06 -1.33
CA GLY A 94 7.05 9.37 -1.88
C GLY A 94 8.17 9.40 -0.86
N THR A 95 7.90 9.09 0.41
CA THR A 95 8.92 8.94 1.46
C THR A 95 9.09 7.48 1.87
N THR A 96 10.25 7.16 2.45
CA THR A 96 10.54 5.81 2.95
C THR A 96 10.94 5.83 4.42
N ARG A 97 10.69 4.71 5.10
CA ARG A 97 11.20 4.41 6.44
C ARG A 97 11.95 3.09 6.44
N THR A 98 12.85 2.91 7.40
CA THR A 98 13.50 1.63 7.65
C THR A 98 12.70 0.79 8.65
N TYR A 99 12.87 -0.54 8.61
CA TYR A 99 12.27 -1.42 9.61
C TYR A 99 12.64 -1.04 11.06
N SER A 100 13.84 -0.50 11.27
CA SER A 100 14.30 -0.04 12.58
C SER A 100 13.59 1.22 13.04
N GLU A 101 13.30 2.17 12.14
CA GLU A 101 12.53 3.37 12.45
C GLU A 101 11.08 3.03 12.82
N ILE A 102 10.46 2.09 12.12
CA ILE A 102 9.12 1.61 12.48
C ILE A 102 9.14 0.92 13.85
N ALA A 103 10.11 0.05 14.11
CA ALA A 103 10.26 -0.60 15.40
C ALA A 103 10.47 0.41 16.55
N LEU A 104 11.24 1.48 16.30
CA LEU A 104 11.45 2.57 17.25
C LEU A 104 10.16 3.37 17.50
N ALA A 105 9.43 3.73 16.44
CA ALA A 105 8.17 4.47 16.53
C ALA A 105 7.09 3.72 17.33
N LEU A 106 7.13 2.38 17.30
CA LEU A 106 6.26 1.51 18.09
C LEU A 106 6.73 1.30 19.54
N GLY A 107 7.83 1.94 19.96
CA GLY A 107 8.41 1.75 21.29
C GLY A 107 9.07 0.38 21.50
N ARG A 108 9.39 -0.33 20.41
CA ARG A 108 9.93 -1.70 20.43
C ARG A 108 11.22 -1.81 19.58
N PRO A 109 12.30 -1.09 19.92
CA PRO A 109 13.49 -0.97 19.07
C PRO A 109 14.17 -2.31 18.72
N THR A 110 14.00 -3.34 19.54
CA THR A 110 14.54 -4.69 19.29
C THR A 110 13.66 -5.57 18.38
N ALA A 111 12.43 -5.13 18.06
CA ALA A 111 11.43 -5.92 17.34
C ALA A 111 11.51 -5.82 15.81
N VAL A 112 12.66 -5.39 15.25
CA VAL A 112 12.84 -5.14 13.80
C VAL A 112 12.42 -6.33 12.93
N ARG A 113 12.79 -7.56 13.31
CA ARG A 113 12.41 -8.78 12.57
C ARG A 113 10.92 -9.06 12.64
N ALA A 114 10.29 -8.80 13.79
CA ALA A 114 8.86 -8.97 13.97
C ALA A 114 8.07 -7.94 13.14
N VAL A 115 8.54 -6.69 13.09
CA VAL A 115 8.00 -5.65 12.21
C VAL A 115 8.12 -6.05 10.75
N ALA A 116 9.28 -6.56 10.32
CA ALA A 116 9.46 -7.05 8.95
C ALA A 116 8.49 -8.20 8.60
N ALA A 117 8.28 -9.15 9.53
CA ALA A 117 7.31 -10.23 9.35
C ALA A 117 5.86 -9.73 9.29
N ALA A 118 5.50 -8.74 10.11
CA ALA A 118 4.17 -8.10 10.06
C ALA A 118 3.95 -7.30 8.76
N ASN A 119 4.98 -6.59 8.28
CA ASN A 119 4.97 -5.89 7.00
C ASN A 119 4.75 -6.85 5.82
N ALA A 120 5.39 -8.02 5.83
CA ALA A 120 5.23 -9.04 4.80
C ALA A 120 3.85 -9.72 4.79
N ARG A 121 3.10 -9.61 5.88
CA ARG A 121 1.74 -10.16 6.02
C ARG A 121 0.65 -9.11 5.84
N ASN A 122 0.98 -7.94 5.30
CA ASN A 122 -0.01 -6.90 5.01
C ASN A 122 -1.02 -7.39 3.96
N PRO A 123 -2.32 -7.55 4.31
CA PRO A 123 -3.32 -8.01 3.37
C PRO A 123 -3.76 -6.90 2.40
N LEU A 124 -3.47 -5.63 2.67
CA LEU A 124 -3.93 -4.47 1.90
C LEU A 124 -2.74 -3.76 1.24
N CYS A 125 -2.08 -4.42 0.28
CA CYS A 125 -0.96 -3.82 -0.43
C CYS A 125 -1.36 -2.48 -1.08
N ILE A 126 -0.38 -1.57 -1.19
CA ILE A 126 -0.49 -0.20 -1.73
C ILE A 126 -1.28 0.74 -0.80
N ILE A 127 -2.48 0.33 -0.34
CA ILE A 127 -3.31 1.12 0.59
C ILE A 127 -2.62 1.25 1.94
N VAL A 128 -2.20 0.11 2.53
CA VAL A 128 -1.24 0.09 3.62
C VAL A 128 0.15 0.01 2.96
N PRO A 129 0.98 1.07 3.05
CA PRO A 129 2.09 1.27 2.13
C PRO A 129 3.35 0.48 2.55
N CYS A 130 3.25 -0.86 2.58
CA CYS A 130 4.35 -1.75 2.94
C CYS A 130 5.54 -1.68 1.96
N HIS A 131 5.35 -1.15 0.75
CA HIS A 131 6.42 -0.86 -0.22
C HIS A 131 7.32 0.30 0.22
N ARG A 132 6.85 1.20 1.10
CA ARG A 132 7.64 2.34 1.61
C ARG A 132 8.62 1.98 2.74
N VAL A 133 8.63 0.71 3.18
CA VAL A 133 9.58 0.24 4.20
C VAL A 133 10.77 -0.45 3.56
N ILE A 134 11.99 -0.02 3.87
CA ILE A 134 13.22 -0.53 3.27
C ILE A 134 14.21 -1.07 4.32
N GLY A 135 15.20 -1.83 3.86
CA GLY A 135 16.30 -2.28 4.71
C GLY A 135 17.24 -1.12 5.09
N SER A 136 18.07 -1.34 6.11
CA SER A 136 19.15 -0.40 6.44
C SER A 136 20.09 -0.20 5.25
N GLY A 137 20.60 1.03 5.08
CA GLY A 137 21.47 1.40 3.97
C GLY A 137 20.76 1.53 2.61
N GLY A 138 19.44 1.75 2.60
CA GLY A 138 18.69 2.03 1.37
C GLY A 138 18.33 0.80 0.53
N LYS A 139 18.61 -0.41 1.02
CA LYS A 139 18.39 -1.64 0.24
C LYS A 139 16.90 -1.96 0.13
N LEU A 140 16.42 -2.12 -1.10
CA LEU A 140 15.11 -2.71 -1.38
C LEU A 140 15.17 -4.21 -1.05
N THR A 141 14.64 -4.57 0.11
CA THR A 141 14.49 -5.95 0.54
C THR A 141 13.01 -6.26 0.74
N GLY A 142 12.64 -7.53 0.58
CA GLY A 142 11.34 -8.10 0.95
C GLY A 142 10.12 -7.30 0.50
N TYR A 143 9.43 -7.77 -0.53
CA TYR A 143 8.09 -7.28 -0.86
C TYR A 143 7.20 -8.44 -1.24
N ALA A 144 5.98 -8.45 -0.70
CA ALA A 144 5.05 -9.53 -0.96
C ALA A 144 4.72 -9.64 -2.46
N GLY A 145 4.66 -8.52 -3.17
CA GLY A 145 4.49 -8.47 -4.62
C GLY A 145 5.77 -8.60 -5.46
N GLY A 146 6.94 -8.84 -4.86
CA GLY A 146 8.23 -8.87 -5.57
C GLY A 146 8.92 -7.51 -5.72
N ILE A 147 10.25 -7.53 -5.79
CA ILE A 147 11.07 -6.31 -5.72
C ILE A 147 10.82 -5.34 -6.89
N GLU A 148 10.51 -5.85 -8.07
CA GLU A 148 10.23 -5.01 -9.25
C GLU A 148 9.00 -4.14 -9.06
N ARG A 149 7.90 -4.70 -8.55
CA ARG A 149 6.67 -3.95 -8.23
C ARG A 149 6.93 -2.91 -7.14
N LYS A 150 7.71 -3.25 -6.11
CA LYS A 150 8.11 -2.30 -5.06
C LYS A 150 8.89 -1.12 -5.63
N ARG A 151 9.84 -1.38 -6.55
CA ARG A 151 10.63 -0.33 -7.20
C ARG A 151 9.73 0.56 -8.06
N PHE A 152 8.88 -0.03 -8.89
CA PHE A 152 7.92 0.71 -9.71
C PHE A 152 7.06 1.67 -8.87
N LEU A 153 6.50 1.18 -7.76
CA LEU A 153 5.69 2.01 -6.88
C LEU A 153 6.50 3.18 -6.30
N LEU A 154 7.70 2.93 -5.78
CA LEU A 154 8.55 3.99 -5.23
C LEU A 154 8.95 5.03 -6.29
N ASP A 155 9.28 4.58 -7.50
CA ASP A 155 9.67 5.46 -8.61
C ASP A 155 8.49 6.33 -9.05
N GLN A 156 7.28 5.75 -9.17
CA GLN A 156 6.05 6.48 -9.49
C GLN A 156 5.78 7.56 -8.43
N GLU A 157 5.86 7.20 -7.15
CA GLU A 157 5.60 8.16 -6.06
C GLU A 157 6.62 9.31 -6.07
N ALA A 158 7.90 9.03 -6.33
CA ALA A 158 8.94 10.05 -6.45
C ALA A 158 8.72 10.97 -7.66
N GLN A 159 8.30 10.43 -8.81
CA GLN A 159 8.03 11.22 -10.02
C GLN A 159 6.85 12.19 -9.84
N VAL A 160 5.80 11.77 -9.15
CA VAL A 160 4.63 12.61 -8.87
C VAL A 160 5.03 13.81 -8.01
N LEU A 161 5.88 13.62 -6.99
CA LEU A 161 6.39 14.73 -6.18
C LEU A 161 7.28 15.68 -6.99
N CYS A 162 8.16 15.15 -7.85
CA CYS A 162 9.02 15.98 -8.70
C CYS A 162 8.22 16.80 -9.73
N SER A 163 7.12 16.24 -10.25
CA SER A 163 6.26 16.92 -11.22
C SER A 163 5.32 17.95 -10.56
N GLY A 164 5.04 17.81 -9.27
CA GLY A 164 4.24 18.76 -8.49
C GLY A 164 4.96 20.08 -8.15
N ASP A 165 6.29 20.10 -8.19
CA ASP A 165 7.11 21.29 -7.91
C ASP A 165 7.39 22.17 -9.17
N ALA A 166 6.98 21.74 -10.37
CA ALA A 166 7.20 22.47 -11.62
C ALA A 166 6.23 23.65 -11.86
N GLY A 167 5.57 24.16 -10.81
CA GLY A 167 4.39 25.02 -10.90
C GLY A 167 4.46 26.34 -10.14
N VAL A 168 5.57 27.08 -10.19
CA VAL A 168 5.55 28.55 -9.99
C VAL A 168 6.52 29.20 -10.98
N PRO A 169 6.05 29.80 -12.09
CA PRO A 169 6.82 30.82 -12.76
C PRO A 169 6.95 31.99 -11.78
N GLY A 170 8.18 32.27 -11.33
CA GLY A 170 8.46 33.51 -10.62
C GLY A 170 8.20 34.67 -11.58
N ASP A 171 7.10 35.38 -11.36
CA ASP A 171 6.81 36.64 -12.05
C ASP A 171 7.88 37.67 -11.67
N THR A 172 8.83 37.75 -12.59
CA THR A 172 9.47 38.93 -13.16
C THR A 172 9.33 40.22 -12.34
N HIS A 173 10.47 40.64 -11.82
CA HIS A 173 10.83 42.05 -11.67
C HIS A 173 10.37 42.88 -12.88
N VAL A 174 9.49 43.85 -12.66
CA VAL A 174 9.44 45.08 -13.45
C VAL A 174 9.28 46.25 -12.50
N SER A 175 10.36 47.03 -12.42
CA SER A 175 10.42 48.34 -11.78
C SER A 175 9.50 49.35 -12.47
N ALA A 176 8.87 50.21 -11.67
CA ALA A 176 8.62 51.61 -11.98
C ALA A 176 8.54 52.40 -10.67
#